data_AF-A0A4Y2W0C4-F1
#
_entry.id   AF-A0A4Y2W0C4-F1
#
_cell.length_a   1.000
_cell.length_b   1.000
_cell.length_c   1.000
_cell.angle_alpha   90.00
_cell.angle_beta   90.00
_cell.angle_gamma   90.00
#
_symmetry.space_group_name_H-M   'P 1'
#
loop_
_entity.id
_entity.type
_entity.pdbx_description
1 polymer ?
#
loop_
_entity_poly.entity_id
_entity_poly.type
_entity_poly.pdbx_seq_one_letter_code
_entity_poly.pdbx_strand_id
1 'polypeptide(L)'
;MGHSISEVEMKFGFSCMTISRVYREYRESGKTSNLRHRCGREKIMQERDQRRLTRIIKRDRRATLPQIAADFSAGPSTSVSLRTIQ
;
A
#
# COMPACT_ATOMS: atom_id res chain seq x y z
N MET A 1 17.55 21.67 -26.77
CA MET A 1 16.40 22.50 -26.34
C MET A 1 16.32 22.43 -24.84
N GLY A 2 16.60 23.52 -24.13
CA GLY A 2 16.54 23.54 -22.68
C GLY A 2 16.08 24.90 -22.23
N HIS A 3 14.94 24.94 -21.53
CA HIS A 3 14.54 26.11 -20.78
C HIS A 3 15.26 26.11 -19.44
N SER A 4 15.64 27.29 -18.95
CA SER A 4 16.17 27.42 -17.59
C SER A 4 15.05 27.17 -16.56
N ILE A 5 15.41 26.80 -15.33
CA ILE A 5 14.41 26.54 -14.27
C ILE A 5 13.57 27.80 -14.01
N SER A 6 14.18 28.98 -14.06
CA SER A 6 13.50 30.26 -13.89
C SER A 6 12.53 30.58 -15.03
N GLU A 7 12.84 30.23 -16.28
CA GLU A 7 11.90 30.34 -17.40
C GLU A 7 10.67 29.46 -17.21
N VAL A 8 10.87 28.24 -16.72
CA VAL A 8 9.78 27.28 -16.42
C VAL A 8 8.96 27.76 -15.24
N GLU A 9 9.59 28.32 -14.20
CA GLU A 9 8.91 28.91 -13.05
C GLU A 9 8.01 30.08 -13.47
N MET A 10 8.52 31.04 -14.25
CA MET A 10 7.72 32.16 -14.75
C MET A 10 6.56 31.70 -15.64
N LYS A 11 6.77 30.65 -16.44
CA LYS A 11 5.75 30.15 -17.37
C LYS A 11 4.61 29.40 -16.68
N PHE A 12 4.92 28.61 -15.66
CA PHE A 12 3.95 27.70 -15.05
C PHE A 12 3.56 28.06 -13.61
N GLY A 13 4.24 29.04 -12.99
CA GLY A 13 3.93 29.51 -11.64
C GLY A 13 4.25 28.51 -10.52
N PHE A 14 5.00 27.44 -10.82
CA PHE A 14 5.46 26.47 -9.82
C PHE A 14 6.81 26.89 -9.25
N SER A 15 7.01 26.63 -7.96
CA SER A 15 8.29 26.95 -7.31
C SER A 15 9.48 26.26 -8.00
N CYS A 16 10.62 26.93 -8.02
CA CYS A 16 11.92 26.37 -8.41
C CYS A 16 12.18 24.98 -7.80
N MET A 17 11.82 24.75 -6.54
CA MET A 17 12.03 23.46 -5.87
C MET A 17 11.17 22.35 -6.49
N THR A 18 9.90 22.64 -6.77
CA THR A 18 8.98 21.68 -7.39
C THR A 18 9.47 21.32 -8.80
N ILE A 19 9.86 22.33 -9.59
CA ILE A 19 10.37 22.13 -10.95
C ILE A 19 11.66 21.31 -10.92
N SER A 20 12.61 21.65 -10.04
CA SER A 20 13.88 20.92 -9.89
C SER A 20 13.66 19.46 -9.50
N ARG A 21 12.71 19.21 -8.59
CA ARG A 21 12.36 17.85 -8.16
C ARG A 21 11.78 17.04 -9.31
N VAL A 22 10.80 17.58 -10.04
CA VAL A 22 10.19 16.90 -11.18
C VAL A 22 11.21 16.66 -12.29
N TYR A 23 12.07 17.64 -12.58
CA TYR A 23 13.14 17.48 -13.57
C TYR A 23 14.11 16.36 -13.20
N ARG A 24 14.50 16.26 -11.92
CA ARG A 24 15.36 15.16 -11.44
C ARG A 24 14.66 13.80 -11.56
N GLU A 25 13.42 13.70 -11.08
CA GLU A 25 12.63 12.46 -11.18
C GLU A 25 12.43 12.03 -12.64
N TYR A 26 12.19 12.98 -13.55
CA TYR A 26 12.09 12.72 -14.99
C TYR A 26 13.43 12.28 -15.60
N ARG A 27 14.53 12.94 -15.25
CA ARG A 27 15.88 12.59 -15.74
C ARG A 27 16.29 11.18 -15.32
N GLU A 28 15.92 10.76 -14.10
CA GLU A 28 16.24 9.43 -13.57
C GLU A 28 15.32 8.34 -14.11
N SER A 29 14.01 8.61 -14.20
CA SER A 29 13.02 7.58 -14.53
C SER A 29 12.56 7.57 -15.99
N GLY A 30 12.78 8.66 -16.74
CA GLY A 30 12.23 8.90 -18.08
C GLY A 30 10.71 9.05 -18.11
N LYS A 31 10.05 9.12 -16.95
CA LYS A 31 8.58 9.14 -16.83
C LYS A 31 8.09 10.49 -16.33
N THR A 32 7.00 10.97 -16.92
CA THR A 32 6.33 12.21 -16.50
C THR A 32 5.36 11.98 -15.33
N SER A 33 4.92 10.73 -15.14
CA SER A 33 4.07 10.33 -14.01
C SER A 33 4.91 9.73 -12.88
N ASN A 34 4.58 10.07 -11.64
CA ASN A 34 5.14 9.37 -10.48
C ASN A 34 4.38 8.05 -10.24
N LEU A 35 5.13 6.94 -10.06
CA LEU A 35 4.54 5.63 -9.79
C LEU A 35 4.19 5.51 -8.30
N ARG A 36 3.24 6.31 -7.81
CA ARG A 36 2.78 6.26 -6.41
C ARG A 36 1.84 5.08 -6.11
N HIS A 37 1.83 4.04 -6.96
CA HIS A 37 0.91 2.91 -6.84
C HIS A 37 1.11 2.02 -5.60
N ARG A 38 2.27 2.10 -4.93
CA ARG A 38 2.55 1.34 -3.69
C ARG A 38 2.64 2.26 -2.47
N CYS A 39 1.68 3.15 -2.30
CA CYS A 39 1.51 3.83 -1.02
C CYS A 39 0.71 2.93 -0.06
N GLY A 40 1.17 2.82 1.18
CA GLY A 40 0.48 2.09 2.25
C GLY A 40 1.32 0.96 2.85
N ARG A 41 0.92 0.53 4.05
CA ARG A 41 1.53 -0.62 4.74
C ARG A 41 1.13 -1.89 4.02
N GLU A 42 2.10 -2.79 3.78
CA GLU A 42 1.80 -4.11 3.22
C GLU A 42 0.80 -4.86 4.12
N LYS A 43 -0.16 -5.54 3.48
CA LYS A 43 -1.14 -6.36 4.19
C LYS A 43 -0.43 -7.60 4.72
N ILE A 44 -0.57 -7.85 6.02
CA ILE A 44 0.00 -9.03 6.69
C ILE A 44 -0.70 -10.31 6.21
N MET A 45 -2.01 -10.24 5.91
CA MET A 45 -2.80 -11.37 5.42
C MET A 45 -2.87 -11.40 3.90
N GLN A 46 -2.63 -12.57 3.31
CA GLN A 46 -2.88 -12.80 1.89
C GLN A 46 -4.39 -12.98 1.62
N GLU A 47 -4.82 -12.87 0.37
CA GLU A 47 -6.24 -13.09 0.02
C GLU A 47 -6.74 -14.48 0.43
N ARG A 48 -5.89 -15.50 0.37
CA ARG A 48 -6.24 -16.87 0.80
C ARG A 48 -6.55 -16.93 2.30
N ASP A 49 -5.77 -16.22 3.10
CA ASP A 49 -5.96 -16.10 4.55
C ASP A 49 -7.27 -15.37 4.86
N GLN A 50 -7.54 -14.27 4.15
CA GLN A 50 -8.80 -13.54 4.29
C GLN A 50 -10.01 -14.42 3.93
N ARG A 51 -9.96 -15.13 2.80
CA ARG A 51 -11.03 -16.08 2.41
C ARG A 51 -11.22 -17.21 3.40
N ARG A 52 -10.16 -17.64 4.07
CA ARG A 52 -10.21 -18.68 5.11
C ARG A 52 -10.82 -18.14 6.39
N LEU A 53 -10.41 -16.96 6.84
CA LEU A 53 -10.99 -16.30 8.01
C LEU A 53 -12.50 -16.06 7.84
N THR A 54 -12.92 -15.58 6.67
CA THR A 54 -14.35 -15.41 6.34
C THR A 54 -15.12 -16.73 6.39
N ARG A 55 -14.51 -17.86 6.01
CA ARG A 55 -15.14 -19.19 6.12
C ARG A 55 -15.28 -19.64 7.57
N ILE A 56 -14.31 -19.35 8.44
CA ILE A 56 -14.38 -19.68 9.88
C ILE A 56 -15.52 -18.91 10.53
N ILE A 57 -15.57 -17.58 10.33
CA ILE A 57 -16.63 -16.71 10.88
C ILE A 57 -18.03 -17.11 10.36
N LYS A 58 -18.14 -17.52 9.09
CA LYS A 58 -19.42 -17.96 8.52
C LYS A 58 -19.89 -19.31 9.06
N ARG A 59 -18.97 -20.22 9.42
CA ARG A 59 -19.29 -21.53 9.99
C ARG A 59 -19.80 -21.40 11.42
N ASP A 60 -19.14 -20.58 12.23
CA ASP A 60 -19.55 -20.31 13.59
C ASP A 60 -19.63 -18.80 13.85
N ARG A 61 -20.84 -18.26 13.68
CA ARG A 61 -21.12 -16.82 13.89
C ARG A 61 -21.08 -16.41 15.37
N ARG A 62 -21.05 -17.37 16.30
CA ARG A 62 -21.03 -17.13 17.75
C ARG A 62 -19.64 -17.34 18.36
N ALA A 63 -18.66 -17.76 17.57
CA ALA A 63 -17.31 -18.01 18.02
C ALA A 63 -16.65 -16.73 18.56
N THR A 64 -15.97 -16.86 19.69
CA THR A 64 -15.18 -15.77 20.30
C THR A 64 -13.86 -15.59 19.54
N LEU A 65 -13.29 -14.37 19.54
CA LEU A 65 -12.00 -14.09 18.86
C LEU A 65 -10.88 -15.11 19.14
N PRO A 66 -10.65 -15.58 20.38
CA PRO A 66 -9.64 -16.61 20.63
C PRO A 66 -9.93 -17.95 19.95
N GLN A 67 -11.21 -18.33 19.83
CA GLN A 67 -11.62 -19.55 19.14
C GLN A 67 -11.38 -19.42 17.64
N ILE A 68 -11.75 -18.27 17.05
CA ILE A 68 -11.48 -17.96 15.65
C ILE A 68 -9.98 -18.00 15.36
N ALA A 69 -9.15 -17.45 16.27
CA ALA A 69 -7.70 -17.44 16.14
C ALA A 69 -7.07 -18.83 16.26
N ALA A 70 -7.57 -19.67 17.17
CA ALA A 70 -7.14 -21.07 17.30
C ALA A 70 -7.46 -21.85 16.01
N ASP A 71 -8.69 -21.73 15.51
CA ASP A 71 -9.14 -22.38 14.27
C ASP A 71 -8.36 -21.89 13.05
N PHE A 72 -8.03 -20.60 13.02
CA PHE A 72 -7.21 -20.03 11.97
C PHE A 72 -5.75 -20.52 12.07
N SER A 73 -5.20 -20.66 13.27
CA SER A 73 -3.83 -21.13 13.47
C SER A 73 -3.66 -22.64 13.26
N ALA A 74 -4.76 -23.42 13.33
CA ALA A 74 -4.76 -24.87 13.08
C ALA A 74 -4.55 -25.27 11.60
N GLY A 75 -4.44 -24.31 10.69
CA GLY A 75 -4.20 -24.56 9.27
C GLY A 75 -2.82 -24.08 8.82
N PRO A 76 -2.45 -24.29 7.54
CA PRO A 76 -1.12 -23.98 7.02
C PRO A 76 -0.83 -22.48 6.86
N SER A 77 -1.70 -21.60 7.36
CA SER A 77 -1.52 -20.15 7.31
C SER A 77 -0.49 -19.70 8.36
N THR A 78 0.20 -18.60 8.08
CA THR A 78 1.04 -17.92 9.08
C THR A 78 0.19 -17.54 10.29
N SER A 79 0.70 -17.78 11.50
CA SER A 79 0.05 -17.33 12.73
C SER A 79 -0.03 -15.81 12.73
N VAL A 80 -1.23 -15.27 12.96
CA VAL A 80 -1.48 -13.83 13.00
C VAL A 80 -1.98 -13.43 14.39
N SER A 81 -1.64 -12.21 14.79
CA SER A 81 -2.06 -11.69 16.09
C SER A 81 -3.58 -11.52 16.17
N LEU A 82 -4.15 -11.57 17.38
CA LEU A 82 -5.58 -11.29 17.60
C LEU A 82 -5.98 -9.92 17.06
N ARG A 83 -5.08 -8.93 17.16
CA ARG A 83 -5.31 -7.57 16.62
C ARG A 83 -5.43 -7.54 15.10
N THR A 84 -4.84 -8.52 14.40
CA THR A 84 -4.94 -8.65 12.94
C THR A 84 -6.24 -9.32 12.52
N ILE A 85 -6.86 -10.11 13.41
CA ILE A 85 -8.09 -10.88 13.17
C ILE A 85 -9.36 -10.04 13.45
N GLN A 86 -9.29 -9.11 14.39
CA GLN A 86 -10.37 -8.16 14.73
C GLN A 86 -10.70 -7.24 13.54
#